data_AF-A0A7C7LHT6-F1
#
_entry.id   AF-A0A7C7LHT6-F1
#
_cell.length_a   1.000
_cell.length_b   1.000
_cell.length_c   1.000
_cell.angle_alpha   90.00
_cell.angle_beta   90.00
_cell.angle_gamma   90.00
#
_symmetry.space_group_name_H-M   'P 1'
#
loop_
_entity.id
_entity.type
_entity.pdbx_description
1 polymer ?
#
loop_
_entity_poly.entity_id
_entity_poly.type
_entity_poly.pdbx_seq_one_letter_code
_entity_poly.pdbx_strand_id
1 'polypeptide(L)'
;MKLKFEKRTPKGRSDYEPLLGSCFDCGHEVSNFAKTCPNCGRERPFLTPEERIEETINLTRCHDCNHLISKRAKLCPSCGRPNPSLTLGEEAVELARMASANRTVIGCAILVLGVIGFIIYKIVTLIQ
;
A
#
# COMPACT_ATOMS: atom_id res chain seq x y z
N MET A 1 -51.60 -14.62 -11.52
CA MET A 1 -50.79 -14.91 -10.31
C MET A 1 -50.09 -13.64 -9.86
N LYS A 2 -50.53 -13.01 -8.76
CA LYS A 2 -49.85 -11.85 -8.15
C LYS A 2 -49.07 -12.36 -6.95
N LEU A 3 -47.73 -12.40 -7.05
CA LEU A 3 -46.87 -12.74 -5.92
C LEU A 3 -46.82 -11.52 -4.98
N LYS A 4 -47.44 -11.67 -3.81
CA LYS A 4 -47.44 -10.70 -2.71
C LYS A 4 -46.14 -10.90 -1.94
N PHE A 5 -45.15 -10.03 -2.16
CA PHE A 5 -43.95 -9.99 -1.33
C PHE A 5 -44.28 -9.30 -0.01
N GLU A 6 -44.55 -10.12 1.01
CA GLU A 6 -44.73 -9.70 2.38
C GLU A 6 -43.36 -9.35 2.98
N LYS A 7 -43.10 -8.06 3.17
CA LYS A 7 -41.86 -7.56 3.76
C LYS A 7 -41.84 -7.92 5.25
N ARG A 8 -41.16 -9.00 5.62
CA ARG A 8 -40.80 -9.25 7.03
C ARG A 8 -39.77 -8.22 7.46
N THR A 9 -40.17 -7.26 8.30
CA THR A 9 -39.25 -6.42 9.05
C THR A 9 -38.65 -7.25 10.19
N PRO A 10 -37.31 -7.36 10.31
CA PRO A 10 -36.71 -8.03 11.45
C PRO A 10 -36.88 -7.16 12.70
N LYS A 11 -37.50 -7.76 13.72
CA LYS A 11 -37.80 -7.15 15.00
C LYS A 11 -36.63 -7.43 15.95
N GLY A 12 -35.83 -6.40 16.28
CA GLY A 12 -35.04 -6.36 17.51
C GLY A 12 -33.55 -6.07 17.39
N ARG A 13 -33.14 -5.03 18.14
CA ARG A 13 -31.91 -4.90 18.95
C ARG A 13 -30.81 -3.95 18.44
N SER A 14 -30.62 -2.89 19.26
CA SER A 14 -29.52 -1.92 19.40
C SER A 14 -29.11 -1.06 18.18
N ASP A 15 -29.59 0.19 18.17
CA ASP A 15 -28.84 1.46 18.08
C ASP A 15 -27.73 1.66 17.03
N TYR A 16 -27.61 0.80 16.03
CA TYR A 16 -26.83 1.10 14.83
C TYR A 16 -27.83 1.49 13.74
N GLU A 17 -28.14 2.79 13.63
CA GLU A 17 -28.70 3.33 12.40
C GLU A 17 -27.77 2.86 11.27
N PRO A 18 -28.25 2.01 10.33
CA PRO A 18 -27.44 1.69 9.18
C PRO A 18 -27.37 3.00 8.42
N LEU A 19 -26.25 3.71 8.59
CA LEU A 19 -25.81 4.73 7.67
C LEU A 19 -26.04 4.10 6.28
N LEU A 20 -26.95 4.68 5.53
CA LEU A 20 -27.34 4.24 4.20
C LEU A 20 -26.71 5.25 3.26
N GLY A 21 -25.88 4.77 2.35
CA GLY A 21 -25.33 5.60 1.30
C GLY A 21 -26.02 5.30 -0.02
N SER A 22 -25.99 6.25 -0.95
CA SER A 22 -26.39 6.03 -2.34
C SER A 22 -25.25 5.42 -3.15
N CYS A 23 -25.52 4.32 -3.85
CA CYS A 23 -24.55 3.71 -4.76
C CYS A 23 -24.21 4.68 -5.90
N PHE A 24 -22.93 4.94 -6.15
CA PHE A 24 -22.48 5.83 -7.23
C PHE A 24 -22.84 5.37 -8.65
N ASP A 25 -23.23 4.10 -8.86
CA ASP A 25 -23.56 3.57 -10.19
C ASP A 25 -25.05 3.64 -10.51
N CYS A 26 -25.88 3.19 -9.56
CA CYS A 26 -27.31 2.99 -9.79
C CYS A 26 -28.19 3.88 -8.91
N GLY A 27 -27.60 4.65 -8.00
CA GLY A 27 -28.32 5.51 -7.06
C GLY A 27 -29.14 4.76 -6.01
N HIS A 28 -29.11 3.42 -6.00
CA HIS A 28 -29.83 2.62 -5.02
C HIS A 28 -29.23 2.82 -3.63
N GLU A 29 -30.09 2.88 -2.62
CA GLU A 29 -29.66 2.94 -1.23
C GLU A 29 -29.06 1.61 -0.82
N VAL A 30 -27.80 1.65 -0.40
CA VAL A 30 -27.06 0.49 0.04
C VAL A 30 -26.50 0.78 1.42
N SER A 31 -26.44 -0.22 2.29
CA SER A 31 -25.73 -0.09 3.56
C SER A 31 -24.26 0.23 3.29
N ASN A 32 -23.66 1.21 3.96
CA ASN A 32 -22.23 1.53 3.75
C ASN A 32 -21.25 0.45 4.24
N PHE A 33 -21.74 -0.62 4.86
CA PHE A 33 -20.95 -1.83 5.12
C PHE A 33 -21.06 -2.88 4.00
N ALA A 34 -21.95 -2.69 3.04
CA ALA A 34 -22.12 -3.64 1.94
C ALA A 34 -20.91 -3.56 1.00
N LYS A 35 -20.21 -4.68 0.88
CA LYS A 35 -19.10 -4.86 -0.06
C LYS A 35 -19.55 -4.84 -1.51
N THR A 36 -20.83 -5.10 -1.78
CA THR A 36 -21.39 -5.18 -3.13
C THR A 36 -22.79 -4.61 -3.12
N CYS A 37 -23.14 -3.82 -4.13
CA CYS A 37 -24.49 -3.31 -4.31
C CYS A 37 -25.43 -4.48 -4.67
N PRO A 38 -26.53 -4.72 -3.90
CA PRO A 38 -27.48 -5.78 -4.21
C PRO A 38 -28.32 -5.50 -5.46
N ASN A 39 -28.39 -4.24 -5.92
CA ASN A 39 -29.20 -3.86 -7.08
C ASN A 39 -28.42 -3.95 -8.40
N CYS A 40 -27.21 -3.39 -8.46
CA CYS A 40 -26.40 -3.40 -9.70
C CYS A 40 -25.22 -4.37 -9.69
N GLY A 41 -24.93 -5.02 -8.57
CA GLY A 41 -23.79 -5.92 -8.44
C GLY A 41 -22.42 -5.23 -8.35
N ARG A 42 -22.36 -3.89 -8.31
CA ARG A 42 -21.09 -3.15 -8.17
C ARG A 42 -20.42 -3.46 -6.84
N GLU A 43 -19.17 -3.91 -6.88
CA GLU A 43 -18.33 -4.01 -5.69
C GLU A 43 -17.94 -2.61 -5.19
N ARG A 44 -17.98 -2.45 -3.87
CA ARG A 44 -17.72 -1.24 -3.09
C ARG A 44 -18.45 -0.01 -3.65
N PRO A 45 -19.77 0.06 -3.45
CA PRO A 45 -20.63 1.10 -4.03
C PRO A 45 -20.32 2.53 -3.56
N PHE A 46 -19.52 2.69 -2.51
CA PHE A 46 -19.16 3.95 -1.84
C PHE A 46 -17.71 4.37 -2.03
N LEU A 47 -16.92 3.65 -2.84
CA LEU A 47 -15.50 3.95 -3.00
C LEU A 47 -15.30 5.36 -3.53
N THR A 48 -14.55 6.19 -2.80
CA THR A 48 -14.20 7.52 -3.30
C THR A 48 -13.23 7.41 -4.47
N PRO A 49 -13.11 8.45 -5.33
CA PRO A 49 -12.12 8.46 -6.38
C PRO A 49 -10.70 8.24 -5.87
N GLU A 50 -10.34 8.74 -4.68
CA GLU A 50 -9.01 8.54 -4.10
C GLU A 50 -8.73 7.08 -3.76
N GLU A 51 -9.67 6.39 -3.11
CA GLU A 51 -9.54 4.96 -2.78
C GLU A 51 -9.49 4.08 -4.04
N ARG A 52 -10.22 4.47 -5.09
CA ARG A 52 -10.22 3.76 -6.38
C ARG A 52 -8.85 3.82 -7.07
N ILE A 53 -8.18 4.96 -6.95
CA ILE A 53 -6.83 5.16 -7.48
C ILE A 53 -5.84 4.30 -6.70
N GLU A 54 -5.96 4.22 -5.37
CA GLU A 54 -5.05 3.44 -4.55
C GLU A 54 -5.12 1.93 -4.86
N GLU A 55 -6.31 1.38 -5.10
CA GLU A 55 -6.45 -0.02 -5.51
C GLU A 55 -5.87 -0.27 -6.90
N THR A 56 -6.16 0.57 -7.88
CA THR A 56 -5.61 0.41 -9.24
C THR A 56 -4.10 0.60 -9.28
N ILE A 57 -3.52 1.49 -8.47
CA ILE A 57 -2.06 1.64 -8.33
C ILE A 57 -1.45 0.36 -7.74
N ASN A 58 -2.14 -0.36 -6.87
CA ASN A 58 -1.61 -1.57 -6.23
C ASN A 58 -1.83 -2.85 -7.05
N LEU A 59 -2.45 -2.77 -8.23
CA LEU A 59 -2.57 -3.89 -9.15
C LEU A 59 -1.51 -3.76 -10.26
N THR A 60 -0.93 -4.89 -10.64
CA THR A 60 -0.05 -5.05 -11.80
C THR A 60 -0.51 -6.25 -12.61
N ARG A 61 -0.13 -6.30 -13.88
CA ARG A 61 -0.48 -7.38 -14.78
C ARG A 61 0.62 -8.43 -14.74
N CYS A 62 0.27 -9.69 -14.53
CA CYS A 62 1.22 -10.79 -14.65
C CYS A 62 1.72 -10.87 -16.09
N HIS A 63 3.04 -10.87 -16.29
CA HIS A 63 3.64 -10.93 -17.63
C HIS A 63 3.34 -12.26 -18.34
N ASP A 64 3.20 -13.36 -17.60
CA ASP A 64 3.03 -14.70 -18.17
C ASP A 64 1.58 -15.09 -18.49
N CYS A 65 0.63 -14.70 -17.63
CA CYS A 65 -0.78 -15.10 -17.79
C CYS A 65 -1.74 -13.92 -17.97
N ASN A 66 -1.22 -12.69 -17.97
CA ASN A 66 -1.98 -11.47 -18.14
C ASN A 66 -3.05 -11.20 -17.07
N HIS A 67 -3.10 -12.00 -16.00
CA HIS A 67 -4.03 -11.81 -14.88
C HIS A 67 -3.63 -10.60 -14.04
N LEU A 68 -4.62 -9.91 -13.49
CA LEU A 68 -4.43 -8.80 -12.57
C LEU A 68 -4.02 -9.36 -11.21
N ILE A 69 -2.83 -8.98 -10.74
CA ILE A 69 -2.27 -9.42 -9.47
C ILE A 69 -1.88 -8.21 -8.63
N SER A 70 -1.90 -8.35 -7.32
CA SER A 70 -1.43 -7.26 -6.45
C SER A 70 0.09 -7.10 -6.59
N LYS A 71 0.60 -5.86 -6.60
CA LYS A 71 2.04 -5.55 -6.65
C LYS A 71 2.83 -6.17 -5.49
N ARG A 72 2.15 -6.47 -4.38
CA ARG A 72 2.71 -7.11 -3.17
C ARG A 72 2.66 -8.64 -3.23
N ALA A 73 1.91 -9.23 -4.17
CA ALA A 73 1.82 -10.67 -4.29
C ALA A 73 3.16 -11.22 -4.80
N LYS A 74 3.77 -12.15 -4.06
CA LYS A 74 5.04 -12.82 -4.45
C LYS A 74 4.87 -13.70 -5.68
N LEU A 75 3.74 -14.40 -5.73
CA LEU A 75 3.40 -15.36 -6.78
C LEU A 75 2.05 -14.96 -7.37
N CYS A 76 1.89 -15.13 -8.67
CA CYS A 76 0.61 -14.98 -9.33
C CYS A 76 -0.33 -16.10 -8.85
N PRO A 77 -1.54 -15.80 -8.32
CA PRO A 77 -2.49 -16.82 -7.89
C PRO A 77 -3.06 -17.66 -9.04
N SER A 78 -2.98 -17.15 -10.28
CA SER A 78 -3.54 -17.83 -11.46
C SER A 78 -2.56 -18.77 -12.14
N CYS A 79 -1.26 -18.44 -12.16
CA CYS A 79 -0.25 -19.24 -12.87
C CYS A 79 0.95 -19.68 -12.01
N GLY A 80 1.03 -19.24 -10.76
CA GLY A 80 2.10 -19.60 -9.83
C GLY A 80 3.47 -18.98 -10.14
N ARG A 81 3.59 -18.09 -11.13
CA ARG A 81 4.86 -17.45 -11.49
C ARG A 81 5.19 -16.24 -10.61
N PRO A 82 6.49 -15.92 -10.40
CA PRO A 82 6.90 -14.81 -9.56
C PRO A 82 6.49 -13.46 -10.15
N ASN A 83 6.18 -12.51 -9.26
CA ASN A 83 5.73 -11.19 -9.68
C ASN A 83 6.92 -10.25 -10.01
N PRO A 84 7.02 -9.74 -11.25
CA PRO A 84 8.11 -8.85 -11.66
C PRO A 84 8.12 -7.49 -10.94
N SER A 85 7.02 -7.08 -10.28
CA SER A 85 7.03 -5.80 -9.54
C SER A 85 7.82 -5.86 -8.23
N LEU A 86 8.05 -7.06 -7.68
CA LEU A 86 8.83 -7.23 -6.46
C LEU A 86 10.33 -7.26 -6.73
N THR A 87 10.75 -7.84 -7.86
CA THR A 87 12.16 -7.88 -8.28
C THR A 87 12.70 -6.47 -8.54
N LEU A 88 11.89 -5.58 -9.13
CA LEU A 88 12.26 -4.16 -9.32
C LEU A 88 12.41 -3.39 -8.00
N GLY A 89 11.62 -3.77 -6.98
CA GLY A 89 11.70 -3.17 -5.65
C GLY A 89 12.89 -3.68 -4.84
N GLU A 90 13.20 -4.98 -4.92
CA GLU A 90 14.35 -5.57 -4.22
C GLU A 90 15.68 -4.99 -4.71
N GLU A 91 15.87 -4.81 -6.01
CA GLU A 91 17.07 -4.18 -6.57
C GLU A 91 17.19 -2.70 -6.16
N ALA A 92 16.08 -1.96 -6.11
CA ALA A 92 16.06 -0.58 -5.61
C ALA A 92 16.38 -0.49 -4.10
N VAL A 93 15.95 -1.48 -3.32
CA VAL A 93 16.26 -1.59 -1.89
C VAL A 93 17.73 -1.95 -1.66
N GLU A 94 18.31 -2.82 -2.50
CA GLU A 94 19.75 -3.10 -2.49
C GLU A 94 20.58 -1.86 -2.84
N LEU A 95 20.20 -1.13 -3.89
CA LEU A 95 20.87 0.13 -4.27
C LEU A 95 20.76 1.19 -3.16
N ALA A 96 19.61 1.26 -2.48
CA ALA A 96 19.40 2.12 -1.32
C ALA A 96 20.24 1.69 -0.11
N ARG A 97 20.43 0.38 0.12
CA ARG A 97 21.33 -0.14 1.16
C ARG A 97 22.78 0.20 0.86
N MET A 98 23.23 0.04 -0.38
CA MET A 98 24.60 0.36 -0.78
C MET A 98 24.90 1.87 -0.70
N ALA A 99 23.91 2.74 -0.96
CA ALA A 99 24.05 4.19 -0.78
C ALA A 99 24.28 4.61 0.68
N SER A 100 23.84 3.81 1.66
CA SER A 100 24.02 4.11 3.10
C SER A 100 25.44 3.82 3.62
N ALA A 101 26.19 2.94 2.95
CA ALA A 101 27.54 2.57 3.37
C ALA A 101 28.56 3.67 3.10
N ASN A 102 28.50 4.31 1.92
CA ASN A 102 29.51 5.29 1.52
C ASN A 102 29.44 6.59 2.36
N ARG A 103 28.23 7.05 2.70
CA ARG A 103 28.04 8.27 3.52
C ARG A 103 28.59 8.10 4.94
N THR A 104 28.40 6.91 5.52
CA THR A 104 28.87 6.59 6.86
C THR A 104 30.39 6.45 6.91
N VAL A 105 30.98 5.77 5.91
CA VAL A 105 32.44 5.58 5.81
C VAL A 105 33.18 6.92 5.62
N ILE A 106 32.68 7.80 4.73
CA ILE A 106 33.29 9.13 4.50
C ILE A 106 33.21 9.99 5.77
N GLY A 107 32.07 9.96 6.48
CA GLY A 107 31.89 10.68 7.74
C GLY A 107 32.88 10.24 8.82
N CYS A 108 33.07 8.92 9.00
CA CYS A 108 34.05 8.39 9.94
C CYS A 108 35.50 8.79 9.58
N ALA A 109 35.86 8.78 8.30
CA ALA A 109 37.21 9.17 7.86
C ALA A 109 37.54 10.64 8.19
N ILE A 110 36.60 11.57 7.96
CA ILE A 110 36.79 12.99 8.28
C ILE A 110 36.94 13.20 9.79
N LEU A 111 36.12 12.53 10.60
CA LEU A 111 36.22 12.63 12.06
C LEU A 111 37.57 12.12 12.58
N VAL A 112 38.04 10.98 12.07
CA VAL A 112 39.34 10.41 12.47
C VAL A 112 40.49 11.35 12.10
N LEU A 113 40.50 11.86 10.86
CA LEU A 113 41.54 12.80 10.41
C LEU A 113 41.51 14.12 11.18
N GLY A 114 40.32 14.63 11.51
CA GLY A 114 40.15 15.83 12.33
C GLY A 114 40.70 15.66 13.75
N VAL A 115 40.42 14.54 14.40
CA VAL A 115 40.95 14.23 15.75
C VAL A 115 42.46 14.08 15.72
N ILE A 116 43.01 13.34 14.75
CA ILE A 116 44.46 13.17 14.59
C ILE A 116 45.14 14.52 14.37
N GLY A 117 44.60 15.36 13.47
CA GLY A 117 45.12 16.70 13.21
C GLY A 117 45.09 17.60 14.45
N PHE A 118 44.01 17.56 15.23
CA PHE A 118 43.88 18.34 16.47
C PHE A 118 44.91 17.91 17.53
N ILE A 119 45.14 16.59 17.67
CA ILE A 119 46.16 16.05 18.58
C ILE A 119 47.57 16.50 18.15
N ILE A 120 47.90 16.38 16.86
CA ILE A 120 49.20 16.82 16.33
C ILE A 120 49.41 18.32 16.55
N TYR A 121 48.41 19.15 16.27
CA TYR A 121 48.48 20.59 16.50
C TYR A 121 48.79 20.91 17.96
N LYS A 122 48.08 20.28 18.90
CA LYS A 122 48.31 20.48 20.33
C LYS A 122 49.70 20.08 20.78
N ILE A 123 50.25 18.98 20.25
CA ILE A 123 51.62 18.55 20.55
C ILE A 123 52.63 19.58 20.04
N VAL A 124 52.48 20.05 18.80
CA VAL A 124 53.39 21.06 18.22
C VAL A 124 53.34 22.37 19.00
N THR A 125 52.15 22.85 19.38
CA THR A 125 51.98 24.06 20.20
C THR A 125 52.48 23.90 21.63
N LEU A 126 52.57 22.67 22.16
CA LEU A 126 53.15 22.40 23.49
C LEU A 126 54.68 22.38 23.49
N ILE A 127 55.28 22.13 22.32
CA ILE A 127 56.73 22.00 22.15
C ILE A 127 57.37 23.35 21.76
N GLN A 128 56.59 24.27 21.18
CA GLN A 128 56.99 25.66 20.87
C GLN A 128 56.84 26.54 22.12
#